data_AF-A0A7V9FEU7-F1
#
_entry.id   AF-A0A7V9FEU7-F1
#
_cell.length_a   1.000
_cell.length_b   1.000
_cell.length_c   1.000
_cell.angle_alpha   90.00
_cell.angle_beta   90.00
_cell.angle_gamma   90.00
#
_symmetry.space_group_name_H-M   'P 1'
#
loop_
_entity.id
_entity.type
_entity.pdbx_description
1 polymer ?
#
loop_
_entity_poly.entity_id
_entity_poly.type
_entity_poly.pdbx_seq_one_letter_code
_entity_poly.pdbx_strand_id
1 'polypeptide(L)'
;MLSPRSSVGGYIEVESEHGKGATFKLHFPVVSPGRPSETATVGEYSLANHGRVALLVEDDTPVRTMATRGLIEAGYAVLEAAHGRAALKWWGATKGAGMS
;
A
#
# COMPACT_ATOMS: atom_id res chain seq x y z
N MET A 1 16.72 7.54 29.83
CA MET A 1 16.44 6.30 29.09
C MET A 1 15.69 6.70 27.83
N LEU A 2 16.35 6.66 26.67
CA LEU A 2 15.83 7.15 25.39
C LEU A 2 15.13 6.01 24.66
N SER A 3 13.82 6.11 24.43
CA SER A 3 13.10 5.15 23.58
C SER A 3 13.39 5.48 22.11
N PRO A 4 13.98 4.57 21.31
CA PRO A 4 14.12 4.76 19.88
C PRO A 4 12.72 4.84 19.27
N ARG A 5 12.38 5.94 18.56
CA ARG A 5 11.17 5.98 17.76
C ARG A 5 11.35 5.06 16.57
N SER A 6 10.83 3.84 16.68
CA SER A 6 10.69 2.93 15.54
C SER A 6 9.62 3.49 14.58
N SER A 7 9.80 3.28 13.28
CA SER A 7 8.96 3.83 12.20
C SER A 7 7.48 3.43 12.27
N VAL A 8 7.12 2.44 13.10
CA VAL A 8 5.74 1.93 13.29
C VAL A 8 5.11 2.42 14.61
N GLY A 9 5.77 3.29 15.37
CA GLY A 9 5.23 3.83 16.63
C GLY A 9 5.13 2.81 17.78
N GLY A 10 5.72 1.62 17.62
CA GLY A 10 5.86 0.60 18.66
C GLY A 10 7.25 0.56 19.29
N TYR A 11 7.46 -0.35 20.26
CA TYR A 11 8.76 -0.59 20.91
C TYR A 11 9.00 -2.08 21.19
N ILE A 12 10.25 -2.42 21.48
CA ILE A 12 10.72 -3.79 21.74
C ILE A 12 11.33 -3.82 23.15
N GLU A 13 10.90 -4.77 23.97
CA GLU A 13 11.57 -5.12 25.23
C GLU A 13 12.37 -6.40 25.05
N VAL A 14 13.55 -6.45 25.66
CA VAL A 14 14.46 -7.61 25.58
C VAL A 14 14.88 -8.00 26.98
N GLU A 15 14.65 -9.26 27.33
CA GLU A 15 15.15 -9.90 28.54
C GLU A 15 16.10 -11.01 28.13
N SER A 16 17.38 -10.94 28.52
CA SER A 16 18.37 -11.95 28.13
C SER A 16 19.31 -12.29 29.27
N GLU A 17 19.65 -13.56 29.40
CA GLU A 17 20.68 -14.03 30.32
C GLU A 17 21.66 -14.97 29.61
N HIS A 18 22.95 -14.77 29.86
CA HIS A 18 24.02 -15.55 29.25
C HIS A 18 23.84 -17.05 29.54
N GLY A 19 23.81 -17.88 28.50
CA GLY A 19 23.60 -19.32 28.63
C GLY A 19 22.15 -19.76 28.90
N LYS A 20 21.20 -18.83 29.07
CA LYS A 20 19.76 -19.15 29.27
C LYS A 20 18.84 -18.66 28.14
N GLY A 21 19.38 -17.89 27.20
CA GLY A 21 18.65 -17.40 26.03
C GLY A 21 18.12 -15.97 26.22
N ALA A 22 17.21 -15.58 25.31
CA ALA A 22 16.62 -14.25 25.29
C ALA A 22 15.13 -14.30 24.93
N THR A 23 14.35 -13.43 25.55
CA THR A 23 12.93 -13.20 25.31
C THR A 23 12.74 -11.80 24.76
N PHE A 24 12.04 -11.70 23.62
CA PHE A 24 11.71 -10.44 22.96
C PHE A 24 10.21 -10.21 23.07
N LYS A 25 9.78 -9.05 23.59
CA LYS A 25 8.38 -8.63 23.61
C LYS A 25 8.20 -7.46 22.65
N LEU A 26 7.33 -7.62 21.67
CA LEU A 26 7.05 -6.61 20.65
C LEU A 26 5.72 -5.93 21.01
N HIS A 27 5.77 -4.63 21.26
CA HIS A 27 4.62 -3.81 21.60
C HIS A 27 4.25 -2.92 20.41
N PHE A 28 3.06 -3.14 19.85
CA PHE A 28 2.52 -2.34 18.75
C PHE A 28 1.33 -1.52 19.24
N PRO A 29 1.15 -0.28 18.75
CA PRO A 29 -0.05 0.50 19.04
C PRO A 29 -1.28 -0.23 18.48
N VAL A 30 -2.34 -0.30 19.29
CA VAL A 30 -3.63 -0.83 18.84
C VAL A 30 -4.22 0.16 17.86
N VAL A 31 -4.18 -0.17 16.58
CA VAL A 31 -4.94 0.53 15.55
C VAL A 31 -6.28 -0.19 15.42
N SER A 32 -7.39 0.54 15.55
CA SER A 32 -8.68 0.03 15.10
C SER A 32 -8.51 -0.39 13.64
N PRO A 33 -8.94 -1.60 13.23
CA PRO A 33 -8.95 -1.93 11.82
C PRO A 33 -9.90 -0.93 11.16
N GLY A 34 -9.33 0.13 10.59
CA GLY A 34 -10.03 0.92 9.61
C GLY A 34 -10.53 -0.10 8.59
N ARG A 35 -11.84 -0.09 8.30
CA ARG A 35 -12.38 -0.88 7.18
C ARG A 35 -11.36 -0.74 6.05
N PRO A 36 -10.84 -1.84 5.48
CA PRO A 36 -10.04 -1.72 4.28
C PRO A 36 -10.88 -0.86 3.34
N SER A 37 -10.33 0.29 2.95
CA SER A 37 -11.05 1.21 2.09
C SER A 37 -11.20 0.48 0.76
N GLU A 38 -12.31 -0.22 0.60
CA GLU A 38 -12.67 -0.94 -0.63
C GLU A 38 -12.97 0.03 -1.79
N THR A 39 -12.83 1.32 -1.54
CA THR A 39 -12.92 2.36 -2.56
C THR A 39 -11.65 2.31 -3.39
N ALA A 40 -11.70 1.51 -4.46
CA ALA A 40 -10.97 1.83 -5.67
C ALA A 40 -11.45 3.22 -6.12
N THR A 41 -10.69 4.25 -5.81
CA THR A 41 -10.97 5.59 -6.33
C THR A 41 -10.44 5.63 -7.76
N VAL A 42 -11.36 5.77 -8.72
CA VAL A 42 -10.98 6.30 -10.03
C VAL A 42 -10.55 7.73 -9.76
N GLY A 43 -9.25 8.00 -9.76
CA GLY A 43 -8.79 9.37 -9.92
C GLY A 43 -9.38 9.86 -11.24
N GLU A 44 -10.25 10.86 -11.22
CA GLU A 44 -10.80 11.47 -12.43
C GLU A 44 -9.66 12.03 -13.29
N TYR A 45 -9.10 11.22 -14.19
CA TYR A 45 -8.13 11.73 -15.16
C TYR A 45 -8.33 11.13 -16.54
N SER A 46 -8.45 12.10 -17.44
CA SER A 46 -8.75 12.02 -18.87
C SER A 46 -7.99 10.91 -19.58
N LEU A 47 -8.71 10.17 -20.44
CA LEU A 47 -8.20 9.26 -21.47
C LEU A 47 -7.31 9.98 -22.52
N ALA A 48 -6.82 11.19 -22.24
CA ALA A 48 -6.01 12.02 -23.13
C ALA A 48 -4.65 11.40 -23.49
N ASN A 49 -4.15 10.43 -22.71
CA ASN A 49 -2.81 9.89 -22.91
C ASN A 49 -2.80 8.55 -23.64
N HIS A 50 -2.97 8.59 -24.96
CA HIS A 50 -2.55 7.56 -25.95
C HIS A 50 -2.73 6.06 -25.57
N GLY A 51 -3.75 5.72 -24.77
CA GLY A 51 -4.06 4.33 -24.38
C GLY A 51 -3.11 3.65 -23.37
N ARG A 52 -2.21 4.38 -22.69
CA ARG A 52 -1.30 3.76 -21.69
C ARG A 52 -1.94 3.76 -20.30
N VAL A 53 -2.43 2.61 -19.87
CA VAL A 53 -3.04 2.42 -18.53
C VAL A 53 -2.11 1.59 -17.64
N ALA A 54 -1.90 2.02 -16.40
CA ALA A 54 -1.15 1.30 -15.37
C ALA A 54 -2.05 0.96 -14.19
N LEU A 55 -2.04 -0.30 -13.74
CA LEU A 55 -2.66 -0.72 -12.48
C LEU A 55 -1.60 -0.69 -11.37
N LEU A 56 -1.73 0.25 -10.44
CA LEU A 56 -0.83 0.43 -9.30
C LEU A 56 -1.41 -0.26 -8.07
N VAL A 57 -0.67 -1.21 -7.50
CA VAL A 57 -1.04 -1.93 -6.26
C VAL A 57 -0.03 -1.59 -5.17
N GLU A 58 -0.46 -0.82 -4.18
CA GLU A 58 0.41 -0.29 -3.11
C GLU A 58 -0.40 -0.12 -1.83
N ASP A 59 0.06 -0.67 -0.71
CA ASP A 59 -0.66 -0.68 0.56
C ASP A 59 -0.40 0.56 1.41
N ASP A 60 0.76 1.20 1.23
CA ASP A 60 1.09 2.48 1.88
C ASP A 60 0.52 3.67 1.09
N THR A 61 -0.33 4.48 1.74
CA THR A 61 -1.03 5.60 1.08
C THR A 61 -0.08 6.73 0.63
N PRO A 62 0.85 7.23 1.47
CA PRO A 62 1.94 8.11 1.03
C PRO A 62 2.70 7.60 -0.20
N VAL A 63 3.09 6.32 -0.20
CA VAL A 63 3.85 5.73 -1.33
C VAL A 63 2.99 5.66 -2.59
N ARG A 64 1.74 5.20 -2.46
CA ARG A 64 0.79 5.13 -3.59
C ARG A 64 0.56 6.50 -4.22
N THR A 65 0.38 7.54 -3.39
CA THR A 65 0.17 8.92 -3.86
C THR A 65 1.37 9.43 -4.65
N MET A 66 2.58 9.17 -4.17
CA MET A 66 3.82 9.55 -4.86
C MET A 66 3.96 8.83 -6.21
N ALA A 67 3.74 7.50 -6.22
CA ALA A 67 3.85 6.69 -7.42
C ALA A 67 2.79 7.04 -8.47
N THR A 68 1.54 7.29 -8.07
CA THR A 68 0.47 7.76 -8.97
C THR A 68 0.89 9.05 -9.68
N ARG A 69 1.41 10.04 -8.95
CA ARG A 69 1.85 11.32 -9.55
C ARG A 69 2.94 11.11 -10.59
N GLY A 70 3.97 10.32 -10.27
CA GLY A 70 5.04 10.02 -11.22
C GLY A 70 4.55 9.30 -12.48
N LEU A 71 3.59 8.38 -12.35
CA LEU A 71 2.99 7.68 -13.49
C LEU A 71 2.13 8.62 -14.36
N ILE A 72 1.37 9.54 -13.75
CA ILE A 72 0.60 10.56 -14.48
C ILE A 72 1.54 11.50 -15.23
N GLU A 73 2.60 11.99 -14.59
CA GLU A 73 3.63 12.82 -15.21
C GLU A 73 4.34 12.10 -16.37
N ALA A 74 4.52 10.78 -16.25
CA ALA A 74 5.05 9.93 -17.32
C ALA A 74 4.03 9.63 -18.44
N GLY A 75 2.80 10.15 -18.35
CA GLY A 75 1.77 10.01 -19.37
C GLY A 75 0.94 8.74 -19.27
N TYR A 76 0.82 8.12 -18.09
CA TYR A 76 -0.08 6.99 -17.86
C TYR A 76 -1.42 7.45 -17.27
N ALA A 77 -2.50 6.78 -17.65
CA ALA A 77 -3.71 6.71 -16.84
C ALA A 77 -3.49 5.66 -15.73
N VAL A 78 -3.79 6.00 -14.47
CA VAL A 78 -3.47 5.13 -13.33
C VAL A 78 -4.75 4.62 -12.68
N LEU A 79 -4.85 3.30 -12.52
CA LEU A 79 -5.86 2.63 -11.72
C LEU A 79 -5.22 2.25 -10.39
N GLU A 80 -5.70 2.78 -9.28
CA GLU A 80 -5.15 2.51 -7.96
C GLU A 80 -5.85 1.35 -7.26
N ALA A 81 -5.07 0.55 -6.54
CA ALA A 81 -5.55 -0.49 -5.64
C ALA A 81 -4.69 -0.54 -4.36
N ALA A 82 -5.34 -0.53 -3.20
CA ALA A 82 -4.66 -0.62 -1.90
C ALA A 82 -4.13 -2.04 -1.58
N HIS A 83 -4.54 -3.05 -2.35
CA HIS A 83 -4.15 -4.45 -2.16
C HIS A 83 -4.55 -5.31 -3.36
N GLY A 84 -3.95 -6.49 -3.50
CA GLY A 84 -4.21 -7.41 -4.62
C GLY A 84 -5.69 -7.74 -4.85
N ARG A 85 -6.47 -7.90 -3.77
CA ARG A 85 -7.93 -8.14 -3.88
C ARG A 85 -8.70 -6.99 -4.56
N ALA A 86 -8.29 -5.74 -4.33
CA ALA A 86 -8.87 -4.58 -5.01
C ALA A 86 -8.38 -4.50 -6.46
N ALA A 87 -7.11 -4.84 -6.70
CA ALA A 87 -6.52 -4.88 -8.04
C ALA A 87 -7.21 -5.88 -8.97
N LEU A 88 -7.61 -7.04 -8.43
CA LEU A 88 -8.35 -8.04 -9.20
C LEU A 88 -9.73 -7.56 -9.67
N LYS A 89 -10.37 -6.63 -8.94
CA LYS A 89 -11.63 -6.00 -9.40
C LYS A 89 -11.40 -5.20 -10.69
N TRP A 90 -10.30 -4.46 -10.77
CA TRP A 90 -9.88 -3.76 -11.99
C TRP A 90 -9.51 -4.72 -13.11
N TRP A 91 -8.67 -5.72 -12.82
CA TRP A 91 -8.23 -6.70 -13.82
C TRP A 91 -9.39 -7.46 -14.47
N GLY A 92 -10.38 -7.86 -13.66
CA GLY A 92 -11.61 -8.49 -14.14
C GLY A 92 -12.46 -7.56 -15.00
N ALA A 93 -12.55 -6.28 -14.64
CA ALA A 93 -13.31 -5.27 -15.39
C ALA A 93 -12.64 -4.90 -16.73
N THR A 94 -11.30 -4.89 -16.82
CA THR A 94 -10.56 -4.52 -18.03
C THR A 94 -10.33 -5.69 -19.00
N LYS A 95 -10.37 -6.94 -18.52
CA LYS A 95 -10.22 -8.16 -19.35
C LYS A 95 -11.31 -8.36 -20.41
N GLY A 96 -12.39 -7.58 -20.39
CA GLY A 96 -13.43 -7.59 -21.42
C GLY A 96 -13.16 -6.71 -22.65
N ALA A 97 -12.11 -5.88 -22.65
CA ALA A 97 -11.96 -4.80 -23.64
C ALA A 97 -10.70 -4.85 -24.53
N GLY A 98 -9.82 -5.85 -24.43
CA GLY A 98 -8.58 -5.79 -25.23
C GLY A 98 -7.63 -6.99 -25.19
N MET A 99 -8.12 -8.22 -25.33
CA MET A 99 -7.27 -9.39 -25.65
C MET A 99 -8.02 -10.41 -26.52
N SER A 100 -8.54 -9.98 -27.67
CA SER A 100 -8.72 -10.86 -28.83
C SER A 100 -7.84 -10.38 -29.97
#